data_AF-A0A3N7DYW9-F1
#
_entry.id   AF-A0A3N7DYW9-F1
#
_cell.length_a   1.000
_cell.length_b   1.000
_cell.length_c   1.000
_cell.angle_alpha   90.00
_cell.angle_beta   90.00
_cell.angle_gamma   90.00
#
_symmetry.space_group_name_H-M   'P 1'
#
loop_
_entity.id
_entity.type
_entity.pdbx_description
1 polymer ?
#
loop_
_entity_poly.entity_id
_entity_poly.type
_entity_poly.pdbx_seq_one_letter_code
_entity_poly.pdbx_strand_id
1 'polypeptide(L)'
;MQYAKRVLWGEGMFLRPQHFQQQSLFLEQKSAQLLQYSGRHRWGVSHLLLDETALKAGMVRIDALTLLFRDGTLYQAPGNAALPLSRECATIPQLGIKTTLYACLAQLQPYGGNTRNGEALNRPTRFVSNNSEIADLYTQALEADVSTLELDVKLMFEEENRDGYESVPLCQLEKDATGQWRICAGFIPPLLTTEGSTEIQQLLRRLLDILLVKNQSLSNSHRERSKSVVEYGSTDISSFWLLHTVNRNFARLRHLSQSSPLHPEELYMALAEFCGELQTFATLYTLSDIPAYRHDQLHLVLPVLDQQIRELLETVISARYTIIPLHSPKPSFFIGRLESDRLLDNVDFYLSVQSEMPASQVIDSVPLKLKIGAPDDVEKILNSALRGVALSHAAQTPSAVPVRVGNHYFALEPHGDIFGRMLQSRSICIYLPQTLANLSLELIAVFR
;
A
#
# COMPACT_ATOMS: atom_id res chain seq x y z
N MET A 1 -16.07 17.02 32.56
CA MET A 1 -17.31 17.02 31.74
C MET A 1 -18.50 16.81 32.66
N GLN A 2 -19.52 17.67 32.60
CA GLN A 2 -20.77 17.44 33.32
C GLN A 2 -21.68 16.57 32.44
N TYR A 3 -22.16 15.44 32.96
CA TYR A 3 -23.10 14.58 32.24
C TYR A 3 -24.48 15.24 32.20
N ALA A 4 -25.13 15.16 31.04
CA ALA A 4 -26.49 15.61 30.85
C ALA A 4 -27.43 14.85 31.79
N LYS A 5 -28.38 15.57 32.38
CA LYS A 5 -29.36 14.97 33.27
C LYS A 5 -30.58 14.53 32.47
N ARG A 6 -31.06 13.31 32.72
CA ARG A 6 -32.33 12.86 32.17
C ARG A 6 -33.46 13.69 32.77
N VAL A 7 -34.28 14.29 31.91
CA VAL A 7 -35.40 15.13 32.32
C VAL A 7 -36.56 14.26 32.81
N LEU A 8 -37.12 14.60 33.98
CA LEU A 8 -38.36 14.03 34.49
C LEU A 8 -39.53 14.89 34.00
N TRP A 9 -40.40 14.30 33.17
CA TRP A 9 -41.62 14.95 32.69
C TRP A 9 -42.77 14.61 33.64
N GLY A 10 -43.02 15.51 34.60
CA GLY A 10 -44.13 15.39 35.55
C GLY A 10 -45.38 16.15 35.10
N GLU A 11 -46.54 15.69 35.56
CA GLU A 11 -47.81 16.40 35.35
C GLU A 11 -47.77 17.80 35.97
N GLY A 12 -48.31 18.79 35.26
CA GLY A 12 -48.34 20.19 35.72
C GLY A 12 -47.00 20.94 35.68
N MET A 13 -45.94 20.34 35.13
CA MET A 13 -44.63 20.99 35.04
C MET A 13 -44.64 22.18 34.06
N PHE A 14 -44.20 23.36 34.51
CA PHE A 14 -43.98 24.52 33.63
C PHE A 14 -42.74 24.33 32.74
N LEU A 15 -42.91 24.46 31.43
CA LEU A 15 -41.83 24.33 30.46
C LEU A 15 -40.81 25.48 30.58
N ARG A 16 -39.53 25.13 30.49
CA ARG A 16 -38.40 26.07 30.46
C ARG A 16 -37.40 25.60 29.40
N PRO A 17 -36.60 26.51 28.79
CA PRO A 17 -35.60 26.13 27.79
C PRO A 17 -34.64 25.03 28.27
N GLN A 18 -34.30 25.02 29.56
CA GLN A 18 -33.39 24.04 30.15
C GLN A 18 -33.90 22.60 30.02
N HIS A 19 -35.22 22.37 30.00
CA HIS A 19 -35.77 21.03 29.80
C HIS A 19 -35.40 20.50 28.41
N PHE A 20 -35.59 21.30 27.36
CA PHE A 20 -35.26 20.91 26.00
C PHE A 20 -33.74 20.82 25.78
N GLN A 21 -32.97 21.76 26.35
CA GLN A 21 -31.50 21.75 26.28
C GLN A 21 -30.90 20.50 26.93
N GLN A 22 -31.35 20.12 28.13
CA GLN A 22 -30.86 18.91 28.81
C GLN A 22 -31.31 17.64 28.10
N GLN A 23 -32.55 17.62 27.57
CA GLN A 23 -33.06 16.49 26.80
C GLN A 23 -32.23 16.25 25.52
N SER A 24 -31.95 17.31 24.74
CA SER A 24 -31.11 17.25 23.54
C SER A 24 -29.68 16.81 23.89
N LEU A 25 -29.05 17.46 24.87
CA LEU A 25 -27.69 17.11 25.29
C LEU A 25 -27.59 15.67 25.78
N PHE A 26 -28.61 15.15 26.46
CA PHE A 26 -28.64 13.75 26.90
C PHE A 26 -28.66 12.78 25.73
N LEU A 27 -29.42 13.09 24.66
CA LEU A 27 -29.45 12.27 23.45
C LEU A 27 -28.12 12.33 22.69
N GLU A 28 -27.54 13.52 22.54
CA GLU A 28 -26.23 13.73 21.90
C GLU A 28 -25.13 12.96 22.63
N GLN A 29 -25.02 13.13 23.96
CA GLN A 29 -24.02 12.43 24.77
C GLN A 29 -24.21 10.92 24.74
N LYS A 30 -25.45 10.43 24.75
CA LYS A 30 -25.73 8.99 24.64
C LYS A 30 -25.30 8.45 23.28
N SER A 31 -25.58 9.17 22.19
CA SER A 31 -25.14 8.79 20.84
C SER A 31 -23.61 8.77 20.73
N ALA A 32 -22.94 9.78 21.27
CA ALA A 32 -21.48 9.84 21.32
C ALA A 32 -20.87 8.65 22.11
N GLN A 33 -21.46 8.31 23.25
CA GLN A 33 -21.05 7.14 24.05
C GLN A 33 -21.24 5.83 23.29
N LEU A 34 -22.39 5.63 22.65
CA LEU A 34 -22.66 4.43 21.85
C LEU A 34 -21.67 4.30 20.67
N LEU A 35 -21.29 5.42 20.05
CA LEU A 35 -20.28 5.44 19.00
C LEU A 35 -18.89 5.04 19.53
N GLN A 36 -18.51 5.49 20.72
CA GLN A 36 -17.24 5.09 21.34
C GLN A 36 -17.22 3.60 21.72
N TYR A 37 -18.37 3.01 22.07
CA TYR A 37 -18.47 1.57 22.30
C TYR A 37 -18.51 0.73 21.02
N SER A 38 -18.92 1.31 19.88
CA SER A 38 -19.02 0.58 18.61
C SER A 38 -17.70 0.49 17.84
N GLY A 39 -16.71 1.30 18.20
CA GLY A 39 -15.36 1.18 17.66
C GLY A 39 -14.38 2.17 18.25
N ARG A 40 -13.09 1.88 18.09
CA ARG A 40 -12.01 2.76 18.52
C ARG A 40 -11.86 3.90 17.50
N HIS A 41 -11.36 5.03 17.98
CA HIS A 41 -10.98 6.16 17.12
C HIS A 41 -12.06 6.63 16.13
N ARG A 42 -13.35 6.56 16.50
CA ARG A 42 -14.48 7.05 15.70
C ARG A 42 -14.58 8.58 15.73
N TRP A 43 -13.57 9.26 15.20
CA TRP A 43 -13.51 10.70 15.01
C TRP A 43 -12.57 11.02 13.84
N GLY A 44 -12.51 12.28 13.40
CA GLY A 44 -11.64 12.71 12.31
C GLY A 44 -12.40 13.15 11.06
N VAL A 45 -11.67 13.29 9.97
CA VAL A 45 -12.15 13.80 8.69
C VAL A 45 -12.74 12.66 7.86
N SER A 46 -13.91 12.88 7.28
CA SER A 46 -14.50 12.00 6.25
C SER A 46 -14.32 12.59 4.86
N HIS A 47 -14.47 13.91 4.74
CA HIS A 47 -14.33 14.62 3.48
C HIS A 47 -13.78 16.03 3.69
N LEU A 48 -12.86 16.46 2.83
CA LEU A 48 -12.26 17.79 2.85
C LEU A 48 -11.98 18.22 1.41
N LEU A 49 -12.49 19.40 1.03
CA LEU A 49 -12.24 20.06 -0.24
C LEU A 49 -11.85 21.51 0.02
N LEU A 50 -10.63 21.90 -0.37
CA LEU A 50 -10.15 23.28 -0.32
C LEU A 50 -10.16 23.89 -1.72
N ASP A 51 -10.40 25.19 -1.80
CA ASP A 51 -10.14 25.95 -3.03
C ASP A 51 -8.63 26.17 -3.19
N GLU A 52 -7.99 25.35 -4.03
CA GLU A 52 -6.57 25.47 -4.35
C GLU A 52 -6.20 26.79 -5.04
N THR A 53 -7.14 27.42 -5.76
CA THR A 53 -6.91 28.72 -6.41
C THR A 53 -6.84 29.83 -5.38
N ALA A 54 -7.77 29.85 -4.42
CA ALA A 54 -7.73 30.75 -3.28
C ALA A 54 -6.47 30.51 -2.43
N LEU A 55 -6.09 29.24 -2.23
CA LEU A 55 -4.90 28.87 -1.46
C LEU A 55 -3.63 29.45 -2.07
N LYS A 56 -3.46 29.35 -3.40
CA LYS A 56 -2.32 29.97 -4.12
C LYS A 56 -2.28 31.49 -3.95
N ALA A 57 -3.44 32.13 -3.80
CA ALA A 57 -3.56 33.56 -3.48
C ALA A 57 -3.35 33.89 -1.99
N GLY A 58 -3.02 32.90 -1.15
CA GLY A 58 -2.78 33.08 0.29
C GLY A 58 -4.04 33.04 1.15
N MET A 59 -5.18 32.59 0.61
CA MET A 59 -6.45 32.49 1.31
C MET A 59 -6.88 31.02 1.45
N VAL A 60 -7.01 30.55 2.68
CA VAL A 60 -7.58 29.23 2.97
C VAL A 60 -9.10 29.34 2.92
N ARG A 61 -9.70 28.74 1.89
CA ARG A 61 -11.15 28.58 1.76
C ARG A 61 -11.49 27.10 1.63
N ILE A 62 -12.48 26.67 2.39
CA ILE A 62 -13.04 25.32 2.32
C ILE A 62 -14.31 25.38 1.48
N ASP A 63 -14.38 24.51 0.48
CA ASP A 63 -15.56 24.35 -0.37
C ASP A 63 -16.46 23.21 0.14
N ALA A 64 -15.89 22.21 0.84
CA ALA A 64 -16.64 21.18 1.57
C ALA A 64 -15.82 20.58 2.74
N LEU A 65 -16.49 20.30 3.85
CA LEU A 65 -15.93 19.67 5.04
C LEU A 65 -16.97 18.80 5.74
N THR A 66 -16.66 17.51 5.85
CA THR A 66 -17.38 16.56 6.71
C THR A 66 -16.39 15.95 7.69
N LEU A 67 -16.61 16.17 8.98
CA LEU A 67 -15.78 15.61 10.04
C LEU A 67 -16.61 15.31 11.29
N LEU A 68 -16.07 14.44 12.12
CA LEU A 68 -16.64 14.11 13.43
C LEU A 68 -15.63 14.45 14.52
N PHE A 69 -16.04 15.28 15.47
CA PHE A 69 -15.26 15.58 16.67
C PHE A 69 -15.28 14.36 17.62
N ARG A 70 -14.25 14.25 18.47
CA ARG A 70 -14.10 13.21 19.52
C ARG A 70 -15.24 13.24 20.53
N ASP A 71 -15.86 14.39 20.76
CA ASP A 71 -17.07 14.51 21.58
C ASP A 71 -18.34 13.93 20.91
N GLY A 72 -18.24 13.45 19.67
CA GLY A 72 -19.33 12.85 18.90
C GLY A 72 -20.10 13.84 18.03
N THR A 73 -19.68 15.10 17.95
CA THR A 73 -20.36 16.12 17.15
C THR A 73 -19.99 16.02 15.69
N LEU A 74 -21.00 15.77 14.85
CA LEU A 74 -20.86 15.73 13.40
C LEU A 74 -20.96 17.15 12.84
N TYR A 75 -19.99 17.52 12.01
CA TYR A 75 -20.02 18.74 11.22
C TYR A 75 -19.98 18.39 9.73
N GLN A 76 -20.95 18.90 8.98
CA GLN A 76 -21.11 18.63 7.55
C GLN A 76 -21.53 19.89 6.80
N ALA A 77 -20.59 20.47 6.05
CA ALA A 77 -20.79 21.68 5.26
C ALA A 77 -20.23 21.49 3.84
N PRO A 78 -20.90 21.96 2.77
CA PRO A 78 -22.28 22.44 2.76
C PRO A 78 -23.25 21.29 3.07
N GLY A 79 -24.45 21.63 3.54
CA GLY A 79 -25.45 20.65 3.97
C GLY A 79 -26.15 21.15 5.22
N ASN A 80 -25.90 20.49 6.36
CA ASN A 80 -26.57 20.78 7.62
C ASN A 80 -25.87 21.89 8.44
N ALA A 81 -24.76 22.43 7.95
CA ALA A 81 -24.02 23.52 8.58
C ALA A 81 -23.45 24.50 7.54
N ALA A 82 -23.24 25.75 7.96
CA ALA A 82 -22.52 26.74 7.18
C ALA A 82 -21.03 26.41 7.09
N LEU A 83 -20.38 26.72 5.97
CA LEU A 83 -18.93 26.58 5.79
C LEU A 83 -18.16 27.49 6.78
N PRO A 84 -16.98 27.06 7.24
CA PRO A 84 -16.22 27.88 8.17
C PRO A 84 -15.64 29.11 7.45
N LEU A 85 -15.46 30.21 8.18
CA LEU A 85 -14.94 31.45 7.61
C LEU A 85 -13.52 31.24 7.03
N SER A 86 -13.29 31.82 5.86
CA SER A 86 -11.97 31.79 5.19
C SER A 86 -10.91 32.49 6.03
N ARG A 87 -9.66 32.06 5.88
CA ARG A 87 -8.52 32.57 6.63
C ARG A 87 -7.41 33.01 5.71
N GLU A 88 -6.94 34.24 5.87
CA GLU A 88 -5.82 34.76 5.10
C GLU A 88 -4.50 34.42 5.81
N CYS A 89 -3.63 33.66 5.13
CA CYS A 89 -2.35 33.21 5.68
C CYS A 89 -1.45 34.37 6.12
N ALA A 90 -1.52 35.51 5.42
CA ALA A 90 -0.72 36.69 5.74
C ALA A 90 -1.08 37.36 7.08
N THR A 91 -2.27 37.09 7.62
CA THR A 91 -2.74 37.65 8.90
C THR A 91 -2.19 36.89 10.11
N ILE A 92 -1.55 35.74 9.91
CA ILE A 92 -1.06 34.88 10.97
C ILE A 92 0.40 35.25 11.29
N PRO A 93 0.69 35.72 12.51
CA PRO A 93 2.06 36.08 12.88
C PRO A 93 2.99 34.87 12.83
N GLN A 94 4.20 35.06 12.31
CA GLN A 94 5.28 34.06 12.31
C GLN A 94 4.92 32.73 11.59
N LEU A 95 3.95 32.77 10.67
CA LEU A 95 3.59 31.60 9.86
C LEU A 95 4.80 31.13 9.04
N GLY A 96 5.23 29.89 9.26
CA GLY A 96 6.42 29.31 8.63
C GLY A 96 6.24 29.03 7.13
N ILE A 97 7.17 28.26 6.55
CA ILE A 97 7.01 27.70 5.19
C ILE A 97 6.13 26.45 5.16
N LYS A 98 5.79 25.90 6.33
CA LYS A 98 4.95 24.72 6.54
C LYS A 98 4.15 24.91 7.82
N THR A 99 2.85 24.61 7.81
CA THR A 99 1.94 24.76 8.96
C THR A 99 0.77 23.78 8.83
N THR A 100 0.17 23.38 9.95
CA THR A 100 -1.02 22.52 9.97
C THR A 100 -2.29 23.34 10.15
N LEU A 101 -3.30 23.09 9.33
CA LEU A 101 -4.63 23.69 9.43
C LEU A 101 -5.55 22.80 10.28
N TYR A 102 -6.28 23.39 11.22
CA TYR A 102 -7.21 22.70 12.10
C TYR A 102 -8.64 23.22 11.95
N ALA A 103 -9.62 22.31 11.99
CA ALA A 103 -10.99 22.63 12.34
C ALA A 103 -11.13 22.63 13.86
N CYS A 104 -11.59 23.73 14.42
CA CYS A 104 -11.69 23.94 15.86
C CYS A 104 -13.14 24.22 16.25
N LEU A 105 -13.67 23.45 17.19
CA LEU A 105 -14.99 23.66 17.77
C LEU A 105 -14.86 23.90 19.27
N ALA A 106 -15.48 24.95 19.79
CA ALA A 106 -15.38 25.27 21.20
C ALA A 106 -15.97 24.13 22.05
N GLN A 107 -15.27 23.80 23.15
CA GLN A 107 -15.78 22.84 24.12
C GLN A 107 -17.06 23.38 24.76
N LEU A 108 -18.05 22.51 24.93
CA LEU A 108 -19.32 22.87 25.56
C LEU A 108 -19.10 23.22 27.05
N GLN A 109 -19.41 24.46 27.41
CA GLN A 109 -19.30 24.98 28.76
C GLN A 109 -20.53 24.59 29.61
N PRO A 110 -20.36 24.00 30.80
CA PRO A 110 -21.47 23.52 31.62
C PRO A 110 -22.33 24.64 32.23
N TYR A 111 -21.74 25.82 32.44
CA TYR A 111 -22.38 26.96 33.11
C TYR A 111 -22.93 28.02 32.14
N GLY A 112 -23.07 27.68 30.86
CA GLY A 112 -23.60 28.57 29.82
C GLY A 112 -22.51 29.36 29.08
N GLY A 113 -22.94 30.31 28.25
CA GLY A 113 -22.05 31.06 27.35
C GLY A 113 -21.67 30.32 26.07
N ASN A 114 -22.41 29.28 25.70
CA ASN A 114 -22.13 28.44 24.53
C ASN A 114 -22.56 29.05 23.19
N THR A 115 -23.31 30.16 23.20
CA THR A 115 -23.88 30.80 22.01
C THR A 115 -23.42 32.25 21.92
N ARG A 116 -23.17 32.72 20.69
CA ARG A 116 -23.03 34.16 20.35
C ARG A 116 -24.10 34.58 19.34
N ASN A 117 -24.44 35.86 19.36
CA ASN A 117 -25.34 36.48 18.39
C ASN A 117 -24.52 37.51 17.61
N GLY A 118 -24.35 37.34 16.30
CA GLY A 118 -23.58 38.29 15.49
C GLY A 118 -22.09 38.28 15.81
N GLU A 119 -21.55 39.41 16.31
CA GLU A 119 -20.10 39.66 16.42
C GLU A 119 -19.32 38.61 17.23
N ALA A 120 -18.04 38.46 16.88
CA ALA A 120 -17.13 37.56 17.57
C ALA A 120 -16.88 38.06 19.01
N LEU A 121 -17.18 37.22 20.00
CA LEU A 121 -16.83 37.47 21.39
C LEU A 121 -15.35 37.11 21.62
N ASN A 122 -14.73 37.75 22.62
CA ASN A 122 -13.38 37.41 23.12
C ASN A 122 -13.30 36.04 23.82
N ARG A 123 -14.39 35.25 23.81
CA ARG A 123 -14.46 33.90 24.40
C ARG A 123 -14.86 32.88 23.34
N PRO A 124 -14.36 31.64 23.41
CA PRO A 124 -14.80 30.57 22.52
C PRO A 124 -16.29 30.25 22.78
N THR A 125 -17.08 30.24 21.71
CA THR A 125 -18.50 29.84 21.72
C THR A 125 -18.68 28.66 20.79
N ARG A 126 -19.52 27.71 21.17
CA ARG A 126 -19.76 26.48 20.39
C ARG A 126 -20.74 26.72 19.25
N PHE A 127 -21.70 27.62 19.47
CA PHE A 127 -22.77 27.90 18.55
C PHE A 127 -22.86 29.37 18.18
N VAL A 128 -23.37 29.63 16.98
CA VAL A 128 -23.89 30.93 16.54
C VAL A 128 -25.40 30.81 16.49
N SER A 129 -26.12 31.79 17.05
CA SER A 129 -27.57 31.87 16.87
C SER A 129 -27.89 32.48 15.51
N ASN A 130 -28.83 31.89 14.79
CA ASN A 130 -29.37 32.44 13.55
C ASN A 130 -30.91 32.48 13.64
N ASN A 131 -31.56 33.25 12.77
CA ASN A 131 -33.01 33.18 12.58
C ASN A 131 -33.28 32.47 11.26
N SER A 132 -34.16 31.46 11.29
CA SER A 132 -34.51 30.66 10.14
C SER A 132 -36.02 30.53 10.03
N GLU A 133 -36.55 30.73 8.83
CA GLU A 133 -37.94 30.42 8.50
C GLU A 133 -38.06 28.89 8.35
N ILE A 134 -38.88 28.25 9.19
CA ILE A 134 -39.05 26.79 9.22
C ILE A 134 -40.49 26.45 8.83
N ALA A 135 -40.65 25.59 7.82
CA ALA A 135 -41.93 25.09 7.36
C ALA A 135 -42.57 24.09 8.34
N ASP A 136 -43.91 24.11 8.42
CA ASP A 136 -44.68 23.07 9.11
C ASP A 136 -44.72 21.79 8.26
N LEU A 137 -44.22 20.69 8.83
CA LEU A 137 -44.12 19.39 8.14
C LEU A 137 -45.41 18.57 8.14
N TYR A 138 -46.42 18.92 8.94
CA TYR A 138 -47.55 18.04 9.24
C TYR A 138 -48.92 18.68 9.01
N THR A 139 -49.09 19.98 9.32
CA THR A 139 -50.42 20.60 9.40
C THR A 139 -50.72 21.61 8.30
N GLN A 140 -49.79 21.84 7.37
CA GLN A 140 -49.87 22.89 6.34
C GLN A 140 -50.00 24.31 6.92
N ALA A 141 -49.56 24.53 8.16
CA ALA A 141 -49.46 25.88 8.70
C ALA A 141 -48.40 26.69 7.95
N LEU A 142 -48.49 28.02 8.08
CA LEU A 142 -47.49 28.93 7.55
C LEU A 142 -46.13 28.67 8.20
N GLU A 143 -45.07 28.99 7.47
CA GLU A 143 -43.70 28.96 7.98
C GLU A 143 -43.57 29.89 9.19
N ALA A 144 -42.70 29.51 10.12
CA ALA A 144 -42.47 30.25 11.36
C ALA A 144 -41.00 30.66 11.47
N ASP A 145 -40.77 31.87 11.96
CA ASP A 145 -39.45 32.33 12.37
C ASP A 145 -39.01 31.59 13.63
N VAL A 146 -37.92 30.83 13.51
CA VAL A 146 -37.33 30.07 14.61
C VAL A 146 -35.87 30.48 14.79
N SER A 147 -35.49 30.84 16.02
CA SER A 147 -34.08 31.03 16.36
C SER A 147 -33.37 29.67 16.47
N THR A 148 -32.43 29.43 15.56
CA THR A 148 -31.66 28.19 15.42
C THR A 148 -30.24 28.35 15.96
N LEU A 149 -29.56 27.22 16.20
CA LEU A 149 -28.16 27.17 16.59
C LEU A 149 -27.35 26.46 15.51
N GLU A 150 -26.30 27.11 15.04
CA GLU A 150 -25.35 26.55 14.08
C GLU A 150 -23.99 26.34 14.76
N LEU A 151 -23.26 25.28 14.39
CA LEU A 151 -21.93 25.02 14.93
C LEU A 151 -20.94 26.10 14.46
N ASP A 152 -20.23 26.73 15.40
CA ASP A 152 -19.21 27.76 15.13
C ASP A 152 -17.83 27.11 14.91
N VAL A 153 -17.69 26.32 13.84
CA VAL A 153 -16.39 25.72 13.48
C VAL A 153 -15.46 26.79 12.93
N LYS A 154 -14.29 26.93 13.55
CA LYS A 154 -13.27 27.89 13.16
C LYS A 154 -12.07 27.20 12.55
N LEU A 155 -11.51 27.80 11.50
CA LEU A 155 -10.23 27.41 10.95
C LEU A 155 -9.11 28.11 11.71
N MET A 156 -8.20 27.33 12.28
CA MET A 156 -7.05 27.84 13.02
C MET A 156 -5.77 27.17 12.55
N PHE A 157 -4.70 27.93 12.43
CA PHE A 157 -3.37 27.42 12.11
C PHE A 157 -2.66 26.87 13.34
N GLU A 158 -1.60 26.09 13.12
CA GLU A 158 -0.80 25.45 14.16
C GLU A 158 -0.23 26.44 15.18
N GLU A 159 0.11 27.64 14.72
CA GLU A 159 0.71 28.73 15.48
C GLU A 159 -0.29 29.47 16.38
N GLU A 160 -1.59 29.30 16.14
CA GLU A 160 -2.64 29.99 16.91
C GLU A 160 -2.96 29.25 18.22
N ASN A 161 -3.33 30.02 19.27
CA ASN A 161 -3.77 29.42 20.53
C ASN A 161 -5.15 28.76 20.35
N ARG A 162 -5.21 27.43 20.50
CA ARG A 162 -6.43 26.61 20.40
C ARG A 162 -7.02 26.22 21.76
N ASP A 163 -6.63 26.88 22.86
CA ASP A 163 -7.16 26.63 24.20
C ASP A 163 -8.69 26.80 24.24
N GLY A 164 -9.36 25.84 24.88
CA GLY A 164 -10.83 25.80 24.95
C GLY A 164 -11.51 25.27 23.68
N TYR A 165 -10.76 24.94 22.64
CA TYR A 165 -11.25 24.26 21.45
C TYR A 165 -10.93 22.77 21.48
N GLU A 166 -11.85 21.98 20.96
CA GLU A 166 -11.52 20.67 20.41
C GLU A 166 -11.07 20.85 18.96
N SER A 167 -9.91 20.30 18.61
CA SER A 167 -9.26 20.55 17.31
C SER A 167 -9.03 19.25 16.56
N VAL A 168 -9.39 19.25 15.27
CA VAL A 168 -9.11 18.15 14.33
C VAL A 168 -8.20 18.70 13.22
N PRO A 169 -6.97 18.16 13.06
CA PRO A 169 -6.12 18.58 11.96
C PRO A 169 -6.73 18.13 10.62
N LEU A 170 -6.77 19.04 9.66
CA LEU A 170 -7.41 18.85 8.35
C LEU A 170 -6.38 18.51 7.28
N CYS A 171 -5.37 19.36 7.14
CA CYS A 171 -4.30 19.20 6.18
C CYS A 171 -3.06 19.96 6.67
N GLN A 172 -1.91 19.65 6.06
CA GLN A 172 -0.71 20.45 6.20
C GLN A 172 -0.51 21.28 4.94
N LEU A 173 -0.20 22.56 5.12
CA LEU A 173 0.07 23.51 4.05
C LEU A 173 1.57 23.75 3.98
N GLU A 174 2.09 23.92 2.78
CA GLU A 174 3.49 24.28 2.54
C GLU A 174 3.63 25.28 1.40
N LYS A 175 4.71 26.07 1.42
CA LYS A 175 5.09 26.91 0.29
C LYS A 175 5.88 26.10 -0.72
N ASP A 176 5.54 26.24 -1.99
CA ASP A 176 6.34 25.70 -3.08
C ASP A 176 7.60 26.55 -3.34
N ALA A 177 8.39 26.16 -4.34
CA ALA A 177 9.61 26.88 -4.73
C ALA A 177 9.34 28.32 -5.22
N THR A 178 8.10 28.64 -5.62
CA THR A 178 7.67 29.97 -6.04
C THR A 178 7.13 30.81 -4.88
N GLY A 179 7.02 30.22 -3.68
CA GLY A 179 6.49 30.85 -2.48
C GLY A 179 4.96 30.79 -2.36
N GLN A 180 4.27 30.10 -3.28
CA GLN A 180 2.82 29.92 -3.24
C GLN A 180 2.44 28.78 -2.29
N TRP A 181 1.33 28.95 -1.57
CA TRP A 181 0.80 27.92 -0.70
C TRP A 181 0.14 26.79 -1.49
N ARG A 182 0.41 25.56 -1.05
CA ARG A 182 -0.23 24.33 -1.55
C ARG A 182 -0.45 23.35 -0.39
N ILE A 183 -1.29 22.35 -0.64
CA ILE A 183 -1.44 21.23 0.29
C ILE A 183 -0.19 20.34 0.20
N CYS A 184 0.37 19.97 1.35
CA CYS A 184 1.52 19.08 1.45
C CYS A 184 1.11 17.65 1.07
N ALA A 185 1.65 17.14 -0.05
CA ALA A 185 1.47 15.76 -0.48
C ALA A 185 2.18 14.82 0.50
N GLY A 186 1.42 14.11 1.34
CA GLY A 186 1.96 13.18 2.33
C GLY A 186 1.40 13.37 3.75
N PHE A 187 0.73 14.48 4.03
CA PHE A 187 -0.03 14.59 5.26
C PHE A 187 -1.36 13.84 5.13
N ILE A 188 -1.63 12.96 6.08
CA ILE A 188 -2.89 12.21 6.20
C ILE A 188 -3.49 12.61 7.54
N PRO A 189 -4.66 13.28 7.57
CA PRO A 189 -5.34 13.63 8.81
C PRO A 189 -5.84 12.37 9.53
N PRO A 190 -6.30 12.48 10.79
CA PRO A 190 -7.18 11.47 11.37
C PRO A 190 -8.42 11.31 10.49
N LEU A 191 -8.75 10.08 10.12
CA LEU A 191 -9.80 9.78 9.13
C LEU A 191 -10.90 8.91 9.75
N LEU A 192 -12.15 9.29 9.54
CA LEU A 192 -13.28 8.39 9.80
C LEU A 192 -13.36 7.27 8.79
N THR A 193 -13.05 7.61 7.53
CA THR A 193 -13.09 6.67 6.42
C THR A 193 -11.89 6.91 5.50
N THR A 194 -11.35 5.84 4.92
CA THR A 194 -10.16 5.92 4.04
C THR A 194 -10.40 6.68 2.74
N GLU A 195 -11.66 6.88 2.35
CA GLU A 195 -12.07 7.68 1.19
C GLU A 195 -11.76 9.17 1.38
N GLY A 196 -11.59 9.63 2.62
CA GLY A 196 -11.18 11.00 2.93
C GLY A 196 -9.73 11.33 2.57
N SER A 197 -8.93 10.36 2.12
CA SER A 197 -7.55 10.59 1.64
C SER A 197 -7.32 9.87 0.32
N THR A 198 -6.97 10.66 -0.70
CA THR A 198 -6.65 10.12 -2.04
C THR A 198 -5.35 9.30 -2.03
N GLU A 199 -4.42 9.63 -1.13
CA GLU A 199 -3.14 8.96 -0.94
C GLU A 199 -3.34 7.51 -0.50
N ILE A 200 -4.26 7.25 0.43
CA ILE A 200 -4.60 5.89 0.87
C ILE A 200 -5.22 5.09 -0.28
N GLN A 201 -6.11 5.70 -1.06
CA GLN A 201 -6.73 5.05 -2.22
C GLN A 201 -5.71 4.71 -3.31
N GLN A 202 -4.71 5.56 -3.53
CA GLN A 202 -3.61 5.29 -4.46
C GLN A 202 -2.68 4.19 -3.95
N LEU A 203 -2.34 4.23 -2.66
CA LEU A 203 -1.54 3.21 -1.97
C LEU A 203 -2.18 1.83 -2.12
N LEU A 204 -3.47 1.71 -1.80
CA LEU A 204 -4.16 0.42 -1.86
C LEU A 204 -4.26 -0.14 -3.27
N ARG A 205 -4.54 0.71 -4.26
CA ARG A 205 -4.51 0.33 -5.69
C ARG A 205 -3.14 -0.17 -6.11
N ARG A 206 -2.08 0.59 -5.79
CA ARG A 206 -0.70 0.20 -6.09
C ARG A 206 -0.33 -1.14 -5.47
N LEU A 207 -0.67 -1.39 -4.20
CA LEU A 207 -0.39 -2.66 -3.56
C LEU A 207 -1.13 -3.82 -4.25
N LEU A 208 -2.40 -3.64 -4.62
CA LEU A 208 -3.15 -4.66 -5.35
C LEU A 208 -2.53 -4.99 -6.70
N ASP A 209 -2.06 -3.98 -7.44
CA ASP A 209 -1.38 -4.19 -8.73
C ASP A 209 -0.06 -4.96 -8.55
N ILE A 210 0.75 -4.59 -7.55
CA ILE A 210 2.00 -5.29 -7.21
C ILE A 210 1.71 -6.76 -6.85
N LEU A 211 0.67 -7.01 -6.05
CA LEU A 211 0.29 -8.37 -5.65
C LEU A 211 -0.19 -9.22 -6.83
N LEU A 212 -0.90 -8.64 -7.80
CA LEU A 212 -1.30 -9.34 -9.02
C LEU A 212 -0.09 -9.75 -9.86
N VAL A 213 0.84 -8.82 -10.10
CA VAL A 213 2.08 -9.10 -10.83
C VAL A 213 2.89 -10.17 -10.10
N LYS A 214 3.00 -10.06 -8.78
CA LYS A 214 3.71 -11.03 -7.94
C LYS A 214 3.08 -12.41 -8.00
N ASN A 215 1.76 -12.50 -7.90
CA ASN A 215 1.02 -13.74 -8.04
C ASN A 215 1.29 -14.41 -9.39
N GLN A 216 1.23 -13.67 -10.48
CA GLN A 216 1.47 -14.20 -11.83
C GLN A 216 2.90 -14.73 -11.99
N SER A 217 3.88 -13.98 -11.50
CA SER A 217 5.29 -14.39 -11.53
C SER A 217 5.51 -15.71 -10.78
N LEU A 218 5.01 -15.82 -9.55
CA LEU A 218 5.15 -17.03 -8.74
C LEU A 218 4.34 -18.21 -9.30
N SER A 219 3.12 -17.97 -9.79
CA SER A 219 2.27 -19.03 -10.34
C SER A 219 2.83 -19.63 -11.63
N ASN A 220 3.47 -18.81 -12.48
CA ASN A 220 4.09 -19.29 -13.72
C ASN A 220 5.34 -20.14 -13.43
N SER A 221 6.11 -19.82 -12.38
CA SER A 221 7.25 -20.65 -11.96
C SER A 221 6.85 -22.06 -11.52
N HIS A 222 5.61 -22.26 -11.04
CA HIS A 222 5.11 -23.56 -10.57
C HIS A 222 4.28 -24.32 -11.61
N ARG A 223 4.12 -23.78 -12.83
CA ARG A 223 3.18 -24.29 -13.84
C ARG A 223 3.83 -25.29 -14.79
N GLU A 224 4.48 -26.33 -14.25
CA GLU A 224 4.94 -27.47 -15.07
C GLU A 224 4.49 -28.83 -14.51
N ARG A 225 3.42 -29.33 -15.13
CA ARG A 225 2.95 -30.71 -15.35
C ARG A 225 1.61 -31.09 -14.70
N SER A 226 0.76 -31.67 -15.55
CA SER A 226 -0.60 -32.20 -15.35
C SER A 226 -1.74 -31.18 -15.17
N LYS A 227 -2.85 -31.43 -15.88
CA LYS A 227 -4.07 -30.63 -15.84
C LYS A 227 -4.65 -30.69 -14.41
N SER A 228 -4.59 -29.57 -13.69
CA SER A 228 -5.29 -29.24 -12.43
C SER A 228 -4.64 -29.55 -11.07
N VAL A 229 -3.44 -30.14 -11.00
CA VAL A 229 -2.74 -30.36 -9.72
C VAL A 229 -1.37 -29.70 -9.77
N VAL A 230 -1.07 -28.83 -8.80
CA VAL A 230 0.26 -28.23 -8.62
C VAL A 230 1.02 -29.09 -7.63
N GLU A 231 2.09 -29.73 -8.07
CA GLU A 231 3.02 -30.49 -7.21
C GLU A 231 4.14 -29.55 -6.75
N TYR A 232 4.42 -29.52 -5.44
CA TYR A 232 5.50 -28.71 -4.85
C TYR A 232 6.62 -29.63 -4.37
N GLY A 233 7.84 -29.41 -4.86
CA GLY A 233 9.04 -30.05 -4.34
C GLY A 233 9.50 -29.44 -3.01
N SER A 234 10.40 -30.10 -2.30
CA SER A 234 11.00 -29.57 -1.06
C SER A 234 11.80 -28.28 -1.26
N THR A 235 12.27 -28.01 -2.48
CA THR A 235 12.95 -26.77 -2.88
C THR A 235 12.01 -25.59 -3.09
N ASP A 236 10.71 -25.84 -3.27
CA ASP A 236 9.71 -24.82 -3.63
C ASP A 236 8.92 -24.29 -2.42
N ILE A 237 9.21 -24.77 -1.21
CA ILE A 237 8.44 -24.47 0.00
C ILE A 237 8.39 -22.95 0.27
N SER A 238 9.51 -22.24 0.09
CA SER A 238 9.56 -20.79 0.30
C SER A 238 8.69 -20.02 -0.71
N SER A 239 8.75 -20.41 -1.98
CA SER A 239 7.93 -19.82 -3.05
C SER A 239 6.45 -20.12 -2.86
N PHE A 240 6.11 -21.34 -2.41
CA PHE A 240 4.75 -21.72 -2.05
C PHE A 240 4.20 -20.86 -0.92
N TRP A 241 4.94 -20.72 0.20
CA TRP A 241 4.50 -19.91 1.33
C TRP A 241 4.36 -18.44 0.95
N LEU A 242 5.26 -17.91 0.12
CA LEU A 242 5.12 -16.55 -0.39
C LEU A 242 3.90 -16.40 -1.28
N LEU A 243 3.64 -17.34 -2.19
CA LEU A 243 2.43 -17.33 -3.04
C LEU A 243 1.16 -17.41 -2.19
N HIS A 244 1.16 -18.25 -1.14
CA HIS A 244 0.06 -18.33 -0.17
C HIS A 244 -0.18 -16.98 0.51
N THR A 245 0.88 -16.36 1.06
CA THR A 245 0.85 -15.04 1.69
C THR A 245 0.32 -13.97 0.72
N VAL A 246 0.81 -13.95 -0.52
CA VAL A 246 0.33 -13.02 -1.57
C VAL A 246 -1.16 -13.22 -1.85
N ASN A 247 -1.62 -14.47 -2.04
CA ASN A 247 -3.01 -14.78 -2.36
C ASN A 247 -3.97 -14.38 -1.24
N ARG A 248 -3.62 -14.72 0.01
CA ARG A 248 -4.41 -14.39 1.20
C ARG A 248 -4.57 -12.87 1.34
N ASN A 249 -3.46 -12.14 1.25
CA ASN A 249 -3.47 -10.69 1.46
C ASN A 249 -4.07 -9.95 0.26
N PHE A 250 -3.91 -10.44 -0.97
CA PHE A 250 -4.62 -9.88 -2.13
C PHE A 250 -6.14 -9.94 -1.95
N ALA A 251 -6.70 -11.09 -1.56
CA ALA A 251 -8.13 -11.22 -1.35
C ALA A 251 -8.66 -10.28 -0.26
N ARG A 252 -7.93 -10.18 0.87
CA ARG A 252 -8.27 -9.28 1.97
C ARG A 252 -8.21 -7.81 1.58
N LEU A 253 -7.09 -7.36 1.00
CA LEU A 253 -6.91 -5.98 0.56
C LEU A 253 -7.89 -5.60 -0.55
N ARG A 254 -8.24 -6.55 -1.44
CA ARG A 254 -9.24 -6.32 -2.49
C ARG A 254 -10.61 -6.07 -1.88
N HIS A 255 -11.03 -6.87 -0.91
CA HIS A 255 -12.27 -6.62 -0.19
C HIS A 255 -12.25 -5.23 0.47
N LEU A 256 -11.20 -4.90 1.23
CA LEU A 256 -11.08 -3.60 1.89
C LEU A 256 -11.14 -2.44 0.88
N SER A 257 -10.51 -2.57 -0.29
CA SER A 257 -10.56 -1.54 -1.35
C SER A 257 -11.94 -1.26 -1.93
N GLN A 258 -12.89 -2.18 -1.72
CA GLN A 258 -14.27 -2.08 -2.19
C GLN A 258 -15.26 -1.79 -1.05
N SER A 259 -14.79 -1.84 0.20
CA SER A 259 -15.60 -1.59 1.39
C SER A 259 -15.77 -0.08 1.59
N SER A 260 -17.02 0.37 1.69
CA SER A 260 -17.35 1.74 2.03
C SER A 260 -18.52 1.77 3.03
N PRO A 261 -18.36 2.38 4.22
CA PRO A 261 -17.15 3.04 4.72
C PRO A 261 -16.08 2.04 5.19
N LEU A 262 -14.79 2.36 4.96
CA LEU A 262 -13.65 1.63 5.54
C LEU A 262 -12.90 2.50 6.56
N HIS A 263 -12.79 2.05 7.82
CA HIS A 263 -12.01 2.76 8.83
C HIS A 263 -10.49 2.46 8.68
N PRO A 264 -9.58 3.46 8.82
CA PRO A 264 -8.14 3.27 8.63
C PRO A 264 -7.48 2.24 9.57
N GLU A 265 -8.01 2.01 10.78
CA GLU A 265 -7.48 0.96 11.68
C GLU A 265 -7.66 -0.44 11.08
N GLU A 266 -8.75 -0.68 10.34
CA GLU A 266 -9.00 -1.98 9.69
C GLU A 266 -7.99 -2.24 8.57
N LEU A 267 -7.67 -1.21 7.78
CA LEU A 267 -6.60 -1.27 6.79
C LEU A 267 -5.24 -1.46 7.44
N TYR A 268 -4.94 -0.71 8.51
CA TYR A 268 -3.70 -0.84 9.28
C TYR A 268 -3.50 -2.28 9.76
N MET A 269 -4.52 -2.91 10.36
CA MET A 269 -4.40 -4.29 10.85
C MET A 269 -4.07 -5.26 9.71
N ALA A 270 -4.66 -5.09 8.53
CA ALA A 270 -4.37 -5.91 7.37
C ALA A 270 -2.93 -5.70 6.85
N LEU A 271 -2.48 -4.45 6.76
CA LEU A 271 -1.12 -4.11 6.30
C LEU A 271 -0.05 -4.55 7.31
N ALA A 272 -0.27 -4.35 8.61
CA ALA A 272 0.66 -4.76 9.66
C ALA A 272 0.82 -6.28 9.71
N GLU A 273 -0.28 -7.04 9.61
CA GLU A 273 -0.24 -8.49 9.50
C GLU A 273 0.51 -8.93 8.25
N PHE A 274 0.22 -8.32 7.10
CA PHE A 274 0.90 -8.65 5.86
C PHE A 274 2.41 -8.34 5.90
N CYS A 275 2.78 -7.20 6.47
CA CYS A 275 4.19 -6.82 6.66
C CYS A 275 4.92 -7.84 7.54
N GLY A 276 4.31 -8.24 8.67
CA GLY A 276 4.89 -9.26 9.56
C GLY A 276 5.07 -10.62 8.88
N GLU A 277 4.12 -11.04 8.04
CA GLU A 277 4.25 -12.27 7.24
C GLU A 277 5.43 -12.18 6.26
N LEU A 278 5.59 -11.05 5.57
CA LEU A 278 6.65 -10.87 4.58
C LEU A 278 8.06 -10.85 5.20
N GLN A 279 8.20 -10.41 6.45
CA GLN A 279 9.48 -10.46 7.19
C GLN A 279 9.98 -11.89 7.44
N THR A 280 9.15 -12.92 7.25
CA THR A 280 9.62 -14.31 7.28
C THR A 280 10.55 -14.67 6.11
N PHE A 281 10.48 -13.92 5.00
CA PHE A 281 11.21 -14.21 3.77
C PHE A 281 12.41 -13.27 3.52
N ALA A 282 12.52 -12.18 4.26
CA ALA A 282 13.57 -11.17 4.08
C ALA A 282 13.97 -10.53 5.41
N THR A 283 15.26 -10.22 5.56
CA THR A 283 15.84 -9.66 6.79
C THR A 283 16.02 -8.14 6.73
N LEU A 284 15.35 -7.46 5.80
CA LEU A 284 15.45 -6.00 5.64
C LEU A 284 14.85 -5.25 6.84
N TYR A 285 13.84 -5.85 7.48
CA TYR A 285 13.11 -5.31 8.62
C TYR A 285 12.93 -6.37 9.71
N THR A 286 12.66 -5.88 10.93
CA THR A 286 12.32 -6.67 12.11
C THR A 286 10.89 -6.38 12.55
N LEU A 287 10.31 -7.24 13.41
CA LEU A 287 8.93 -7.06 13.88
C LEU A 287 8.75 -5.76 14.68
N SER A 288 9.80 -5.24 15.30
CA SER A 288 9.78 -3.93 15.99
C SER A 288 9.71 -2.73 15.05
N ASP A 289 10.01 -2.91 13.76
CA ASP A 289 9.95 -1.84 12.76
C ASP A 289 8.54 -1.60 12.23
N ILE A 290 7.58 -2.46 12.57
CA ILE A 290 6.15 -2.29 12.26
C ILE A 290 5.62 -1.13 13.12
N PRO A 291 5.26 0.03 12.53
CA PRO A 291 4.85 1.20 13.30
C PRO A 291 3.55 0.95 14.04
N ALA A 292 3.48 1.33 15.32
CA ALA A 292 2.23 1.27 16.08
C ALA A 292 1.18 2.23 15.51
N TYR A 293 -0.09 1.82 15.51
CA TYR A 293 -1.20 2.66 15.04
C TYR A 293 -1.33 3.95 15.85
N ARG A 294 -1.32 5.09 15.15
CA ARG A 294 -1.52 6.43 15.69
C ARG A 294 -2.54 7.17 14.83
N HIS A 295 -3.78 7.16 15.26
CA HIS A 295 -4.89 7.70 14.47
C HIS A 295 -4.75 9.19 14.16
N ASP A 296 -4.17 9.97 15.07
CA ASP A 296 -3.89 11.39 14.90
C ASP A 296 -2.67 11.67 14.01
N GLN A 297 -1.89 10.65 13.65
CA GLN A 297 -0.65 10.74 12.88
C GLN A 297 -0.58 9.66 11.79
N LEU A 298 -1.66 9.44 11.02
CA LEU A 298 -1.73 8.36 10.02
C LEU A 298 -0.62 8.41 8.96
N HIS A 299 -0.10 9.61 8.66
CA HIS A 299 1.02 9.82 7.74
C HIS A 299 2.33 9.16 8.19
N LEU A 300 2.50 8.90 9.48
CA LEU A 300 3.67 8.19 10.03
C LEU A 300 3.48 6.67 10.08
N VAL A 301 2.31 6.17 9.70
CA VAL A 301 1.92 4.78 9.91
C VAL A 301 1.64 4.07 8.58
N LEU A 302 0.60 4.50 7.85
CA LEU A 302 0.15 3.79 6.65
C LEU A 302 1.16 3.89 5.48
N PRO A 303 1.75 5.05 5.17
CA PRO A 303 2.76 5.15 4.12
C PRO A 303 4.03 4.35 4.45
N VAL A 304 4.43 4.34 5.73
CA VAL A 304 5.59 3.57 6.20
C VAL A 304 5.37 2.07 6.00
N LEU A 305 4.18 1.56 6.37
CA LEU A 305 3.82 0.16 6.13
C LEU A 305 3.78 -0.20 4.64
N ASP A 306 3.20 0.65 3.79
CA ASP A 306 3.22 0.42 2.34
C ASP A 306 4.64 0.33 1.79
N GLN A 307 5.52 1.25 2.20
CA GLN A 307 6.91 1.23 1.77
C GLN A 307 7.60 -0.08 2.19
N GLN A 308 7.48 -0.47 3.47
CA GLN A 308 8.09 -1.71 3.97
C GLN A 308 7.57 -2.94 3.20
N ILE A 309 6.25 -3.03 3.00
CA ILE A 309 5.64 -4.13 2.24
C ILE A 309 6.18 -4.19 0.81
N ARG A 310 6.31 -3.05 0.14
CA ARG A 310 6.83 -3.00 -1.23
C ARG A 310 8.27 -3.45 -1.34
N GLU A 311 9.14 -2.97 -0.45
CA GLU A 311 10.55 -3.36 -0.42
C GLU A 311 10.73 -4.85 -0.08
N LEU A 312 9.92 -5.38 0.85
CA LEU A 312 9.88 -6.81 1.14
C LEU A 312 9.38 -7.62 -0.06
N LEU A 313 8.35 -7.14 -0.78
CA LEU A 313 7.86 -7.83 -1.98
C LEU A 313 8.89 -7.84 -3.13
N GLU A 314 9.73 -6.82 -3.26
CA GLU A 314 10.80 -6.77 -4.25
C GLU A 314 11.96 -7.73 -3.90
N THR A 315 12.43 -7.70 -2.65
CA THR A 315 13.58 -8.50 -2.19
C THR A 315 13.38 -10.01 -2.30
N VAL A 316 12.15 -10.50 -2.09
CA VAL A 316 11.88 -11.94 -2.05
C VAL A 316 11.90 -12.58 -3.47
N ILE A 317 11.92 -11.82 -4.57
CA ILE A 317 12.04 -12.35 -5.95
C ILE A 317 13.46 -12.24 -6.52
N SER A 318 14.51 -12.32 -5.70
CA SER A 318 15.80 -12.67 -6.29
C SER A 318 15.74 -14.15 -6.69
N ALA A 319 15.18 -14.42 -7.88
CA ALA A 319 15.24 -15.73 -8.50
C ALA A 319 16.71 -16.12 -8.55
N ARG A 320 17.11 -17.11 -7.74
CA ARG A 320 18.51 -17.56 -7.65
C ARG A 320 18.97 -18.24 -8.93
N TYR A 321 18.06 -18.46 -9.87
CA TYR A 321 18.34 -18.95 -11.20
C TYR A 321 17.34 -18.41 -12.23
N THR A 322 17.67 -18.55 -13.51
CA THR A 322 16.76 -18.36 -14.64
C THR A 322 16.97 -19.46 -15.68
N ILE A 323 15.91 -19.83 -16.40
CA ILE A 323 15.97 -20.78 -17.51
C ILE A 323 16.20 -19.98 -18.79
N ILE A 324 17.25 -20.33 -19.53
CA ILE A 324 17.56 -19.73 -20.82
C ILE A 324 16.90 -20.59 -21.89
N PRO A 325 15.89 -20.07 -22.62
CA PRO A 325 15.23 -20.83 -23.66
C PRO A 325 16.23 -21.18 -24.77
N LEU A 326 16.25 -22.46 -25.15
CA LEU A 326 17.08 -22.97 -26.23
C LEU A 326 16.24 -23.08 -27.50
N HIS A 327 16.66 -22.39 -28.55
CA HIS A 327 16.04 -22.47 -29.88
C HIS A 327 16.91 -23.29 -30.83
N SER A 328 16.33 -24.15 -31.65
CA SER A 328 17.08 -24.99 -32.60
C SER A 328 16.95 -24.46 -34.04
N PRO A 329 17.89 -23.63 -34.53
CA PRO A 329 17.82 -23.09 -35.89
C PRO A 329 18.17 -24.12 -36.97
N LYS A 330 18.94 -25.15 -36.61
CA LYS A 330 19.37 -26.26 -37.47
C LYS A 330 19.34 -27.55 -36.64
N PRO A 331 19.10 -28.72 -37.27
CA PRO A 331 19.19 -30.00 -36.57
C PRO A 331 20.53 -30.13 -35.84
N SER A 332 20.52 -30.66 -34.62
CA SER A 332 21.70 -30.82 -33.75
C SER A 332 22.31 -29.54 -33.17
N PHE A 333 21.77 -28.34 -33.45
CA PHE A 333 22.23 -27.09 -32.84
C PHE A 333 21.14 -26.48 -31.97
N PHE A 334 21.48 -26.09 -30.75
CA PHE A 334 20.61 -25.40 -29.80
C PHE A 334 21.27 -24.10 -29.36
N ILE A 335 20.56 -22.98 -29.50
CA ILE A 335 21.07 -21.66 -29.22
C ILE A 335 20.24 -21.00 -28.12
N GLY A 336 20.91 -20.61 -27.04
CA GLY A 336 20.40 -19.71 -26.01
C GLY A 336 20.96 -18.30 -26.18
N ARG A 337 20.14 -17.28 -25.95
CA ARG A 337 20.57 -15.87 -25.97
C ARG A 337 20.72 -15.35 -24.54
N LEU A 338 21.81 -14.64 -24.29
CA LEU A 338 22.12 -13.99 -23.01
C LEU A 338 21.73 -12.51 -23.11
N GLU A 339 20.42 -12.23 -23.12
CA GLU A 339 19.90 -10.88 -23.42
C GLU A 339 20.10 -9.88 -22.27
N SER A 340 20.21 -10.37 -21.03
CA SER A 340 20.39 -9.55 -19.83
C SER A 340 21.86 -9.49 -19.39
N ASP A 341 22.34 -8.30 -19.02
CA ASP A 341 23.67 -8.12 -18.44
C ASP A 341 23.86 -8.91 -17.14
N ARG A 342 22.77 -9.23 -16.42
CA ARG A 342 22.80 -10.09 -15.23
C ARG A 342 23.28 -11.51 -15.52
N LEU A 343 23.25 -11.96 -16.77
CA LEU A 343 23.73 -13.28 -17.18
C LEU A 343 25.25 -13.30 -17.45
N LEU A 344 25.91 -12.15 -17.41
CA LEU A 344 27.31 -12.02 -17.81
C LEU A 344 28.26 -11.99 -16.61
N ASP A 345 27.80 -11.49 -15.46
CA ASP A 345 28.61 -11.34 -14.24
C ASP A 345 28.13 -12.25 -13.11
N ASN A 346 29.06 -12.96 -12.47
CA ASN A 346 28.82 -13.83 -11.30
C ASN A 346 27.69 -14.86 -11.50
N VAL A 347 27.65 -15.51 -12.67
CA VAL A 347 26.67 -16.54 -13.00
C VAL A 347 27.34 -17.89 -13.26
N ASP A 348 26.78 -18.94 -12.67
CA ASP A 348 27.11 -20.32 -13.00
C ASP A 348 26.07 -20.89 -13.96
N PHE A 349 26.52 -21.52 -15.05
CA PHE A 349 25.64 -22.17 -16.00
C PHE A 349 25.59 -23.68 -15.77
N TYR A 350 24.38 -24.22 -15.73
CA TYR A 350 24.10 -25.64 -15.64
C TYR A 350 23.26 -26.10 -16.82
N LEU A 351 23.64 -27.24 -17.41
CA LEU A 351 22.87 -27.93 -18.42
C LEU A 351 22.09 -29.07 -17.75
N SER A 352 20.77 -28.97 -17.77
CA SER A 352 19.84 -30.03 -17.39
C SER A 352 19.58 -30.92 -18.61
N VAL A 353 19.88 -32.20 -18.48
CA VAL A 353 19.76 -33.20 -19.54
C VAL A 353 18.77 -34.28 -19.10
N GLN A 354 17.60 -34.31 -19.73
CA GLN A 354 16.64 -35.38 -19.52
C GLN A 354 16.90 -36.51 -20.54
N SER A 355 16.94 -37.74 -20.05
CA SER A 355 17.15 -38.93 -20.88
C SER A 355 16.44 -40.15 -20.32
N GLU A 356 16.05 -41.07 -21.20
CA GLU A 356 15.63 -42.44 -20.84
C GLU A 356 16.81 -43.43 -20.81
N MET A 357 18.02 -42.98 -21.20
CA MET A 357 19.22 -43.81 -21.17
C MET A 357 19.72 -44.05 -19.73
N PRO A 358 20.46 -45.14 -19.47
CA PRO A 358 21.08 -45.37 -18.17
C PRO A 358 21.97 -44.20 -17.73
N ALA A 359 21.87 -43.80 -16.46
CA ALA A 359 22.59 -42.65 -15.90
C ALA A 359 24.09 -42.67 -16.19
N SER A 360 24.76 -43.82 -16.06
CA SER A 360 26.20 -43.95 -16.34
C SER A 360 26.56 -43.58 -17.78
N GLN A 361 25.73 -43.99 -18.76
CA GLN A 361 25.96 -43.66 -20.16
C GLN A 361 25.79 -42.16 -20.42
N VAL A 362 24.81 -41.51 -19.78
CA VAL A 362 24.59 -40.07 -19.92
C VAL A 362 25.76 -39.30 -19.31
N ILE A 363 26.18 -39.68 -18.10
CA ILE A 363 27.27 -39.05 -17.35
C ILE A 363 28.59 -39.12 -18.13
N ASP A 364 28.90 -40.27 -18.75
CA ASP A 364 30.15 -40.44 -19.49
C ASP A 364 30.09 -39.81 -20.89
N SER A 365 28.96 -39.93 -21.58
CA SER A 365 28.86 -39.53 -22.99
C SER A 365 28.64 -38.03 -23.20
N VAL A 366 27.89 -37.37 -22.31
CA VAL A 366 27.51 -35.96 -22.49
C VAL A 366 28.72 -35.03 -22.48
N PRO A 367 29.64 -35.06 -21.48
CA PRO A 367 30.83 -34.21 -21.46
C PRO A 367 31.76 -34.41 -22.66
N LEU A 368 31.81 -35.63 -23.21
CA LEU A 368 32.68 -35.96 -24.34
C LEU A 368 32.09 -35.53 -25.68
N LYS A 369 30.78 -35.74 -25.86
CA LYS A 369 30.10 -35.62 -27.16
C LYS A 369 29.50 -34.24 -27.41
N LEU A 370 28.96 -33.57 -26.40
CA LEU A 370 28.42 -32.22 -26.58
C LEU A 370 29.57 -31.24 -26.80
N LYS A 371 29.34 -30.25 -27.68
CA LYS A 371 30.27 -29.14 -27.90
C LYS A 371 29.53 -27.84 -27.63
N ILE A 372 30.08 -27.03 -26.73
CA ILE A 372 29.48 -25.77 -26.28
C ILE A 372 30.45 -24.62 -26.58
N GLY A 373 29.92 -23.49 -27.01
CA GLY A 373 30.67 -22.25 -27.23
C GLY A 373 29.79 -21.17 -27.87
N ALA A 374 30.41 -20.10 -28.37
CA ALA A 374 29.71 -19.14 -29.23
C ALA A 374 29.27 -19.83 -30.54
N PRO A 375 28.18 -19.38 -31.21
CA PRO A 375 27.73 -19.97 -32.47
C PRO A 375 28.84 -20.18 -33.52
N ASP A 376 29.69 -19.17 -33.74
CA ASP A 376 30.80 -19.23 -34.70
C ASP A 376 31.95 -20.15 -34.25
N ASP A 377 32.14 -20.30 -32.93
CA ASP A 377 33.18 -21.14 -32.36
C ASP A 377 32.79 -22.62 -32.44
N VAL A 378 31.51 -22.96 -32.24
CA VAL A 378 31.04 -24.36 -32.30
C VAL A 378 31.23 -24.95 -33.70
N GLU A 379 30.94 -24.21 -34.77
CA GLU A 379 31.19 -24.68 -36.14
C GLU A 379 32.69 -24.95 -36.39
N LYS A 380 33.57 -24.09 -35.87
CA LYS A 380 35.03 -24.29 -35.95
C LYS A 380 35.47 -25.50 -35.13
N ILE A 381 34.97 -25.67 -33.92
CA ILE A 381 35.26 -26.79 -33.02
C ILE A 381 34.97 -28.12 -33.72
N LEU A 382 33.85 -28.22 -34.44
CA LEU A 382 33.49 -29.43 -35.17
C LEU A 382 34.44 -29.75 -36.33
N ASN A 383 34.92 -28.71 -37.04
CA ASN A 383 35.81 -28.88 -38.19
C ASN A 383 37.29 -29.06 -37.82
N SER A 384 37.71 -28.64 -36.63
CA SER A 384 39.12 -28.60 -36.21
C SER A 384 39.42 -29.39 -34.93
N ALA A 385 38.45 -30.15 -34.42
CA ALA A 385 38.57 -30.96 -33.19
C ALA A 385 39.06 -30.17 -31.95
N LEU A 386 38.83 -28.85 -31.92
CA LEU A 386 39.13 -28.01 -30.76
C LEU A 386 38.22 -28.37 -29.58
N ARG A 387 38.67 -28.08 -28.36
CA ARG A 387 37.82 -28.24 -27.17
C ARG A 387 36.88 -27.04 -27.04
N GLY A 388 35.59 -27.30 -26.83
CA GLY A 388 34.62 -26.29 -26.44
C GLY A 388 34.65 -26.02 -24.93
N VAL A 389 33.65 -25.30 -24.42
CA VAL A 389 33.41 -25.17 -22.98
C VAL A 389 33.24 -26.56 -22.37
N ALA A 390 34.02 -26.85 -21.33
CA ALA A 390 33.99 -28.14 -20.66
C ALA A 390 32.70 -28.28 -19.82
N LEU A 391 32.16 -29.50 -19.81
CA LEU A 391 31.04 -29.89 -18.96
C LEU A 391 31.55 -30.84 -17.88
N SER A 392 31.14 -30.61 -16.64
CA SER A 392 31.40 -31.51 -15.52
C SER A 392 30.08 -31.98 -14.92
N HIS A 393 29.94 -33.29 -14.65
CA HIS A 393 28.73 -33.81 -14.02
C HIS A 393 28.61 -33.29 -12.58
N ALA A 394 27.49 -32.63 -12.28
CA ALA A 394 27.19 -32.11 -10.95
C ALA A 394 26.45 -33.18 -10.13
N ALA A 395 27.21 -34.00 -9.39
CA ALA A 395 26.63 -35.03 -8.52
C ALA A 395 25.71 -34.47 -7.43
N GLN A 396 25.94 -33.22 -7.02
CA GLN A 396 25.03 -32.42 -6.22
C GLN A 396 24.89 -31.05 -6.89
N THR A 397 23.66 -30.67 -7.22
CA THR A 397 23.38 -29.32 -7.73
C THR A 397 23.24 -28.33 -6.57
N PRO A 398 23.56 -27.04 -6.77
CA PRO A 398 23.25 -26.00 -5.80
C PRO A 398 21.76 -26.00 -5.45
N SER A 399 21.41 -25.57 -4.24
CA SER A 399 20.01 -25.49 -3.79
C SER A 399 19.14 -24.57 -4.65
N ALA A 400 19.76 -23.71 -5.46
CA ALA A 400 19.11 -22.82 -6.41
C ALA A 400 18.64 -23.54 -7.69
N VAL A 401 19.23 -24.68 -8.06
CA VAL A 401 18.85 -25.39 -9.30
C VAL A 401 17.66 -26.31 -9.02
N PRO A 402 16.57 -26.23 -9.80
CA PRO A 402 15.43 -27.13 -9.63
C PRO A 402 15.81 -28.55 -10.03
N VAL A 403 15.74 -29.49 -9.09
CA VAL A 403 16.07 -30.91 -9.31
C VAL A 403 14.84 -31.67 -9.78
N ARG A 404 14.92 -32.29 -10.96
CA ARG A 404 13.83 -33.04 -11.61
C ARG A 404 14.19 -34.51 -11.71
N VAL A 405 13.22 -35.39 -11.45
CA VAL A 405 13.41 -36.84 -11.56
C VAL A 405 13.69 -37.20 -13.02
N GLY A 406 14.76 -37.98 -13.26
CA GLY A 406 15.18 -38.39 -14.60
C GLY A 406 16.06 -37.37 -15.35
N ASN A 407 16.41 -36.26 -14.71
CA ASN A 407 17.36 -35.29 -15.25
C ASN A 407 18.75 -35.47 -14.62
N HIS A 408 19.77 -35.29 -15.45
CA HIS A 408 21.18 -35.22 -15.05
C HIS A 408 21.70 -33.80 -15.28
N TYR A 409 22.50 -33.30 -14.35
CA TYR A 409 22.94 -31.91 -14.36
C TYR A 409 24.44 -31.83 -14.61
N PHE A 410 24.84 -30.92 -15.50
CA PHE A 410 26.23 -30.70 -15.87
C PHE A 410 26.57 -29.22 -15.71
N ALA A 411 27.58 -28.90 -14.91
CA ALA A 411 28.09 -27.55 -14.77
C ALA A 411 28.98 -27.21 -15.97
N LEU A 412 28.79 -26.03 -16.56
CA LEU A 412 29.73 -25.46 -17.53
C LEU A 412 30.91 -24.88 -16.75
N GLU A 413 32.13 -25.29 -17.09
CA GLU A 413 33.32 -24.74 -16.43
C GLU A 413 33.55 -23.28 -16.86
N PRO A 414 33.63 -22.31 -15.92
CA PRO A 414 33.64 -20.88 -16.24
C PRO A 414 35.04 -20.36 -16.64
N HIS A 415 35.87 -21.20 -17.24
CA HIS A 415 37.26 -20.88 -17.55
C HIS A 415 37.58 -21.11 -19.03
N GLY A 416 38.54 -20.34 -19.56
CA GLY A 416 39.08 -20.48 -20.91
C GLY A 416 38.50 -19.54 -21.96
N ASP A 417 39.25 -19.35 -23.04
CA ASP A 417 38.95 -18.35 -24.08
C ASP A 417 37.60 -18.58 -24.77
N ILE A 418 37.19 -19.83 -24.95
CA ILE A 418 35.89 -20.17 -25.58
C ILE A 418 34.73 -19.72 -24.69
N PHE A 419 34.83 -19.88 -23.37
CA PHE A 419 33.81 -19.41 -22.43
C PHE A 419 33.75 -17.87 -22.42
N GLY A 420 34.90 -17.20 -22.43
CA GLY A 420 34.97 -15.75 -22.53
C GLY A 420 34.34 -15.21 -23.82
N ARG A 421 34.64 -15.82 -24.97
CA ARG A 421 34.03 -15.46 -26.27
C ARG A 421 32.53 -15.74 -26.30
N MET A 422 32.08 -16.83 -25.68
CA MET A 422 30.66 -17.15 -25.53
C MET A 422 29.91 -16.02 -24.81
N LEU A 423 30.42 -15.56 -23.66
CA LEU A 423 29.84 -14.44 -22.92
C LEU A 423 29.88 -13.12 -23.73
N GLN A 424 31.02 -12.82 -24.37
CA GLN A 424 31.16 -11.63 -25.23
C GLN A 424 30.18 -11.63 -26.41
N SER A 425 29.93 -12.79 -27.02
CA SER A 425 28.96 -12.97 -28.10
C SER A 425 27.50 -12.91 -27.63
N ARG A 426 27.26 -12.87 -26.30
CA ARG A 426 25.94 -12.93 -25.65
C ARG A 426 25.08 -14.10 -26.14
N SER A 427 25.71 -15.22 -26.52
CA SER A 427 25.00 -16.38 -27.05
C SER A 427 25.74 -17.66 -26.74
N ILE A 428 24.98 -18.68 -26.36
CA ILE A 428 25.46 -20.02 -26.05
C ILE A 428 24.91 -20.95 -27.12
N CYS A 429 25.79 -21.64 -27.83
CA CYS A 429 25.46 -22.65 -28.82
C CYS A 429 25.88 -24.02 -28.29
N ILE A 430 24.98 -24.99 -28.36
CA ILE A 430 25.18 -26.38 -27.94
C ILE A 430 24.97 -27.25 -29.16
N TYR A 431 26.02 -27.95 -29.57
CA TYR A 431 25.93 -29.01 -30.56
C TYR A 431 25.65 -30.36 -29.91
N LEU A 432 24.56 -30.99 -30.34
CA LEU A 432 24.10 -32.31 -29.92
C LEU A 432 24.19 -33.30 -31.09
N PRO A 433 25.18 -34.21 -31.11
CA PRO A 433 25.33 -35.17 -32.20
C PRO A 433 24.13 -36.13 -32.27
N GLN A 434 23.80 -36.60 -33.48
CA GLN A 434 22.62 -37.45 -33.73
C GLN A 434 22.55 -38.72 -32.87
N THR A 435 23.69 -39.26 -32.41
CA THR A 435 23.71 -40.41 -31.48
C THR A 435 23.03 -40.13 -30.14
N LEU A 436 22.82 -38.85 -29.81
CA LEU A 436 22.17 -38.37 -28.58
C LEU A 436 20.90 -37.56 -28.89
N ALA A 437 20.28 -37.73 -30.07
CA ALA A 437 19.15 -36.91 -30.53
C ALA A 437 17.91 -36.97 -29.62
N ASN A 438 17.78 -38.02 -28.79
CA ASN A 438 16.65 -38.20 -27.86
C ASN A 438 16.83 -37.45 -26.53
N LEU A 439 17.93 -36.71 -26.34
CA LEU A 439 18.14 -35.89 -25.15
C LEU A 439 17.31 -34.60 -25.21
N SER A 440 16.60 -34.29 -24.13
CA SER A 440 16.00 -32.96 -23.93
C SER A 440 16.94 -32.10 -23.10
N LEU A 441 17.22 -30.90 -23.57
CA LEU A 441 18.20 -29.98 -22.98
C LEU A 441 17.51 -28.73 -22.45
N GLU A 442 17.87 -28.33 -21.24
CA GLU A 442 17.50 -27.05 -20.65
C GLU A 442 18.74 -26.37 -20.09
N LEU A 443 18.92 -25.09 -20.42
CA LEU A 443 20.04 -24.31 -19.92
C LEU A 443 19.56 -23.45 -18.74
N ILE A 444 20.28 -23.54 -17.63
CA ILE A 444 19.96 -22.89 -16.37
C ILE A 444 21.13 -21.97 -16.01
N ALA A 445 20.84 -20.70 -15.76
CA ALA A 445 21.79 -19.74 -15.22
C ALA A 445 21.49 -19.53 -13.74
N VAL A 446 22.47 -19.76 -12.87
CA VAL A 446 22.37 -19.62 -11.41
C VAL A 446 23.15 -18.38 -11.00
N PHE A 447 22.49 -17.43 -10.35
CA PHE A 447 23.14 -16.20 -9.89
C PHE A 447 23.81 -16.46 -8.55
N ARG A 448 25.10 -16.10 -8.43
CA ARG A 448 25.88 -16.26 -7.19
C ARG A 448 25.56 -15.21 -6.14
#